data_AF-A0A2H5YKM4-F1
#
_entry.id   AF-A0A2H5YKM4-F1
#
_cell.length_a   1.000
_cell.length_b   1.000
_cell.length_c   1.000
_cell.angle_alpha   90.00
_cell.angle_beta   90.00
_cell.angle_gamma   90.00
#
_symmetry.space_group_name_H-M   'P 1'
#
loop_
_entity.id
_entity.type
_entity.pdbx_description
1 polymer ?
#
loop_
_entity_poly.entity_id
_entity_poly.type
_entity_poly.pdbx_seq_one_letter_code
_entity_poly.pdbx_strand_id
1 'polypeptide(L)'
;MAREALELLADATAALSGTPLESEGHRLSYLMVVTAMRSLWAAWELTEQGYHAQAATVVRSALEYWAAAVYLWKRPEDARLWLEGNTRRLPPVEQMRRTLTKPHAQHWRRSYDRLSEVAHPRLRGLLEALEVARHDPLEEGGGPARGQAVAREMARAALAMLDTVPLLAQAVENQPELKRRLDSLRERLKAAED
;
A
#
# COMPACT_ATOMS: atom_id res chain seq x y z
N MET A 1 -10.32 -1.32 -12.75
CA MET A 1 -10.21 -1.84 -11.37
C MET A 1 -9.19 -1.08 -10.54
N ALA A 2 -7.92 -0.93 -10.98
CA ALA A 2 -6.92 -0.16 -10.23
C ALA A 2 -7.33 1.29 -9.96
N ARG A 3 -7.60 2.07 -11.00
CA ARG A 3 -8.11 3.45 -10.87
C ARG A 3 -9.32 3.56 -9.94
N GLU A 4 -10.29 2.68 -10.10
CA GLU A 4 -11.51 2.68 -9.26
C GLU A 4 -11.21 2.40 -7.78
N ALA A 5 -10.27 1.49 -7.47
CA ALA A 5 -9.81 1.24 -6.11
C ALA A 5 -9.10 2.47 -5.52
N LEU A 6 -8.33 3.20 -6.34
CA LEU A 6 -7.65 4.43 -5.94
C LEU A 6 -8.62 5.58 -5.71
N GLU A 7 -9.66 5.70 -6.54
CA GLU A 7 -10.76 6.65 -6.37
C GLU A 7 -11.52 6.36 -5.06
N LEU A 8 -11.85 5.09 -4.77
CA LEU A 8 -12.46 4.71 -3.51
C LEU A 8 -11.59 5.03 -2.28
N LEU A 9 -10.29 4.75 -2.36
CA LEU A 9 -9.35 5.10 -1.30
C LEU A 9 -9.27 6.62 -1.10
N ALA A 10 -9.25 7.39 -2.19
CA ALA A 10 -9.25 8.85 -2.12
C ALA A 10 -10.54 9.38 -1.51
N ASP A 11 -11.70 8.87 -1.92
CA ASP A 11 -13.01 9.27 -1.39
C ASP A 11 -13.13 8.94 0.11
N ALA A 12 -12.70 7.74 0.53
CA ALA A 12 -12.67 7.35 1.94
C ALA A 12 -11.69 8.19 2.76
N THR A 13 -10.56 8.60 2.16
CA THR A 13 -9.60 9.51 2.81
C THR A 13 -10.15 10.94 2.91
N ALA A 14 -10.88 11.40 1.90
CA ALA A 14 -11.53 12.70 1.88
C ALA A 14 -12.70 12.77 2.87
N ALA A 15 -13.45 11.68 3.03
CA ALA A 15 -14.50 11.51 4.03
C ALA A 15 -14.02 11.73 5.47
N LEU A 16 -12.74 11.47 5.74
CA LEU A 16 -12.12 11.69 7.04
C LEU A 16 -11.71 13.16 7.27
N SER A 17 -11.74 14.00 6.23
CA SER A 17 -11.38 15.41 6.35
C SER A 17 -12.27 16.11 7.38
N GLY A 18 -11.65 16.86 8.29
CA GLY A 18 -12.36 17.53 9.38
C GLY A 18 -12.79 16.63 10.54
N THR A 19 -12.51 15.32 10.49
CA THR A 19 -12.75 14.42 11.63
C THR A 19 -11.74 14.74 12.74
N PRO A 20 -12.17 15.10 13.95
CA PRO A 20 -11.26 15.38 15.05
C PRO A 20 -10.52 14.10 15.47
N LEU A 21 -9.19 14.17 15.53
CA LEU A 21 -8.34 13.09 16.01
C LEU A 21 -7.72 13.48 17.35
N GLU A 22 -8.03 12.67 18.37
CA GLU A 22 -7.76 12.95 19.78
C GLU A 22 -6.27 12.90 20.14
N SER A 23 -5.50 12.01 19.49
CA SER A 23 -4.08 11.81 19.79
C SER A 23 -3.18 12.20 18.62
N GLU A 24 -1.96 12.63 18.94
CA GLU A 24 -0.91 12.89 17.95
C GLU A 24 -0.59 11.65 17.12
N GLY A 25 -0.61 10.46 17.73
CA GLY A 25 -0.42 9.21 17.00
C GLY A 25 -1.54 8.86 16.03
N HIS A 26 -2.80 9.16 16.36
CA HIS A 26 -3.89 9.02 15.40
C HIS A 26 -3.76 10.02 14.24
N ARG A 27 -3.31 11.26 14.51
CA ARG A 27 -3.02 12.25 13.46
C ARG A 27 -1.88 11.79 12.55
N LEU A 28 -0.81 11.25 13.12
CA LEU A 28 0.31 10.71 12.36
C LEU A 28 -0.11 9.47 11.56
N SER A 29 -0.93 8.59 12.13
CA SER A 29 -1.55 7.46 11.41
C SER A 29 -2.34 7.96 10.21
N TYR A 30 -3.20 8.98 10.37
CA TYR A 30 -3.92 9.58 9.26
C TYR A 30 -2.98 10.15 8.19
N LEU A 31 -1.91 10.85 8.60
CA LEU A 31 -0.90 11.35 7.67
C LEU A 31 -0.22 10.22 6.88
N MET A 32 0.10 9.10 7.53
CA MET A 32 0.66 7.92 6.85
C MET A 32 -0.31 7.37 5.80
N VAL A 33 -1.61 7.31 6.10
CA VAL A 33 -2.65 6.87 5.15
C VAL A 33 -2.75 7.81 3.95
N VAL A 34 -2.82 9.12 4.19
CA VAL A 34 -2.86 10.14 3.12
C VAL A 34 -1.62 10.04 2.24
N THR A 35 -0.45 9.82 2.86
CA THR A 35 0.83 9.67 2.14
C THR A 35 0.86 8.38 1.32
N ALA A 36 0.34 7.28 1.86
CA ALA A 36 0.20 6.02 1.14
C ALA A 36 -0.74 6.15 -0.08
N MET A 37 -1.92 6.75 0.12
CA MET A 37 -2.89 7.02 -0.95
C MET A 37 -2.30 7.87 -2.06
N ARG A 38 -1.63 8.99 -1.71
CA ARG A 38 -0.94 9.85 -2.67
C ARG A 38 0.17 9.12 -3.43
N SER A 39 0.91 8.26 -2.74
CA SER A 39 1.95 7.43 -3.36
C SER A 39 1.32 6.47 -4.40
N LEU A 40 0.20 5.82 -4.07
CA LEU A 40 -0.48 4.96 -5.04
C LEU A 40 -0.99 5.74 -6.28
N TRP A 41 -1.51 6.96 -6.10
CA TRP A 41 -1.88 7.82 -7.23
C TRP A 41 -0.68 8.23 -8.09
N ALA A 42 0.43 8.61 -7.47
CA ALA A 42 1.67 8.91 -8.19
C ALA A 42 2.20 7.67 -8.95
N ALA A 43 2.10 6.48 -8.36
CA ALA A 43 2.46 5.24 -9.04
C ALA A 43 1.55 4.92 -10.23
N TRP A 44 0.26 5.28 -10.14
CA TRP A 44 -0.68 5.17 -11.26
C TRP A 44 -0.28 6.10 -12.42
N GLU A 45 0.00 7.37 -12.13
CA GLU A 45 0.47 8.33 -13.14
C GLU A 45 1.77 7.89 -13.81
N LEU A 46 2.73 7.36 -13.04
CA LEU A 46 3.96 6.79 -13.57
C LEU A 46 3.69 5.57 -14.46
N THR A 47 2.71 4.73 -14.10
CA THR A 47 2.32 3.57 -14.89
C THR A 47 1.70 3.97 -16.23
N GLU A 48 0.83 4.97 -16.24
CA GLU A 48 0.22 5.52 -17.48
C GLU A 48 1.27 6.11 -18.43
N GLN A 49 2.37 6.63 -17.88
CA GLN A 49 3.50 7.17 -18.64
C GLN A 49 4.56 6.12 -19.04
N GLY A 50 4.37 4.85 -18.68
CA GLY A 50 5.30 3.76 -18.99
C GLY A 50 6.48 3.60 -18.01
N TYR A 51 6.54 4.40 -16.94
CA TYR A 51 7.59 4.35 -15.91
C TYR A 51 7.33 3.27 -14.84
N HIS A 52 7.20 2.01 -15.27
CA HIS A 52 6.74 0.92 -14.41
C HIS A 52 7.70 0.58 -13.25
N ALA A 53 9.02 0.74 -13.43
CA ALA A 53 9.99 0.47 -12.36
C ALA A 53 9.94 1.54 -11.25
N GLN A 54 9.76 2.80 -11.65
CA GLN A 54 9.54 3.92 -10.75
C GLN A 54 8.21 3.74 -10.02
N ALA A 55 7.15 3.40 -10.76
CA ALA A 55 5.85 3.09 -10.17
C ALA A 55 5.96 1.99 -9.12
N ALA A 56 6.65 0.87 -9.40
CA ALA A 56 6.87 -0.20 -8.43
C ALA A 56 7.56 0.26 -7.14
N THR A 57 8.56 1.14 -7.25
CA THR A 57 9.25 1.74 -6.10
C THR A 57 8.31 2.62 -5.25
N VAL A 58 7.43 3.36 -5.91
CA VAL A 58 6.43 4.20 -5.25
C VAL A 58 5.35 3.35 -4.58
N VAL A 59 4.88 2.26 -5.22
CA VAL A 59 3.95 1.30 -4.58
C VAL A 59 4.59 0.69 -3.34
N ARG A 60 5.87 0.32 -3.39
CA ARG A 60 6.59 -0.19 -2.21
C ARG A 60 6.55 0.81 -1.06
N SER A 61 6.80 2.09 -1.34
CA SER A 61 6.73 3.14 -0.32
C SER A 61 5.31 3.25 0.27
N ALA A 62 4.28 3.12 -0.56
CA ALA A 62 2.88 3.08 -0.09
C ALA A 62 2.61 1.91 0.87
N LEU A 63 3.22 0.74 0.63
CA LEU A 63 3.11 -0.41 1.54
C LEU A 63 3.75 -0.11 2.91
N GLU A 64 4.90 0.55 2.95
CA GLU A 64 5.54 0.96 4.21
C GLU A 64 4.67 1.92 5.01
N TYR A 65 4.13 2.95 4.34
CA TYR A 65 3.23 3.91 4.95
C TYR A 65 1.93 3.25 5.44
N TRP A 66 1.39 2.29 4.70
CA TRP A 66 0.24 1.50 5.17
C TRP A 66 0.54 0.71 6.45
N ALA A 67 1.67 0.02 6.51
CA ALA A 67 2.07 -0.71 7.72
C ALA A 67 2.29 0.26 8.90
N ALA A 68 2.91 1.42 8.65
CA ALA A 68 3.10 2.47 9.66
C ALA A 68 1.77 3.04 10.17
N ALA A 69 0.79 3.27 9.29
CA ALA A 69 -0.53 3.74 9.67
C ALA A 69 -1.20 2.78 10.66
N VAL A 70 -1.28 1.49 10.32
CA VAL A 70 -1.91 0.49 11.19
C VAL A 70 -1.13 0.31 12.50
N TYR A 71 0.20 0.41 12.46
CA TYR A 71 1.04 0.37 13.65
C TYR A 71 0.74 1.53 14.61
N LEU A 72 0.78 2.77 14.10
CA LEU A 72 0.58 3.99 14.87
C LEU A 72 -0.85 4.12 15.40
N TRP A 73 -1.84 3.60 14.68
CA TRP A 73 -3.20 3.52 15.21
C TRP A 73 -3.29 2.65 16.46
N LYS A 74 -2.55 1.54 16.50
CA LYS A 74 -2.55 0.61 17.64
C LYS A 74 -1.60 1.02 18.76
N ARG A 75 -0.63 1.88 18.47
CA ARG A 75 0.42 2.37 19.39
C ARG A 75 0.62 3.87 19.21
N PRO A 76 -0.39 4.70 19.51
CA PRO A 76 -0.31 6.14 19.27
C PRO A 76 0.81 6.83 20.06
N GLU A 77 1.20 6.27 21.21
CA GLU A 77 2.32 6.73 22.04
C GLU A 77 3.69 6.63 21.36
N ASP A 78 3.83 5.75 20.36
CA ASP A 78 5.07 5.58 19.61
C ASP A 78 5.27 6.69 18.56
N ALA A 79 4.24 7.50 18.28
CA ALA A 79 4.33 8.59 17.31
C ALA A 79 5.46 9.60 17.61
N ARG A 80 5.76 9.80 18.90
CA ARG A 80 6.91 10.60 19.34
C ARG A 80 8.23 10.17 18.71
N LEU A 81 8.41 8.87 18.42
CA LEU A 81 9.63 8.35 17.81
C LEU A 81 9.86 8.89 16.39
N TRP A 82 8.78 9.16 15.65
CA TRP A 82 8.82 9.80 14.33
C TRP A 82 9.04 11.31 14.45
N LEU A 83 8.37 11.95 15.40
CA LEU A 83 8.40 13.41 15.57
C LEU A 83 9.70 13.91 16.20
N GLU A 84 10.35 13.10 17.04
CA GLU A 84 11.71 13.34 17.55
C GLU A 84 12.78 13.27 16.45
N GLY A 85 12.44 12.75 15.25
CA GLY A 85 13.35 12.68 14.10
C GLY A 85 14.49 11.67 14.24
N ASN A 86 14.49 10.83 15.27
CA ASN A 86 15.54 9.83 15.49
C ASN A 86 15.23 8.53 14.76
N THR A 87 15.67 8.44 13.51
CA THR A 87 15.43 7.28 12.63
C THR A 87 15.94 5.95 13.19
N ARG A 88 16.95 5.95 14.07
CA ARG A 88 17.49 4.73 14.69
C ARG A 88 16.56 4.10 15.72
N ARG A 89 15.59 4.87 16.23
CA ARG A 89 14.60 4.40 17.22
C ARG A 89 13.28 4.02 16.59
N LEU A 90 13.12 4.22 15.27
CA LEU A 90 11.91 3.82 14.57
C LEU A 90 11.77 2.30 14.60
N PRO A 91 10.57 1.78 14.87
CA PRO A 91 10.28 0.36 14.71
C PRO A 91 10.67 -0.10 13.30
N PRO A 92 11.31 -1.27 13.12
CA PRO A 92 11.55 -1.80 11.78
C PRO A 92 10.24 -2.03 11.02
N VAL A 93 10.24 -1.86 9.69
CA VAL A 93 9.06 -2.10 8.85
C VAL A 93 8.47 -3.51 9.06
N GLU A 94 9.33 -4.51 9.24
CA GLU A 94 8.91 -5.88 9.53
C GLU A 94 8.15 -6.02 10.87
N GLN A 95 8.47 -5.18 11.86
CA GLN A 95 7.69 -5.08 13.10
C GLN A 95 6.34 -4.42 12.84
N MET A 96 6.30 -3.36 12.01
CA MET A 96 5.04 -2.70 11.64
C MET A 96 4.11 -3.63 10.89
N ARG A 97 4.61 -4.39 9.92
CA ARG A 97 3.86 -5.40 9.14
C ARG A 97 3.12 -6.40 10.04
N ARG A 98 3.73 -6.82 11.15
CA ARG A 98 3.12 -7.78 12.10
C ARG A 98 1.86 -7.24 12.79
N THR A 99 1.58 -5.94 12.67
CA THR A 99 0.33 -5.35 13.17
C THR A 99 -0.86 -5.58 12.24
N LEU A 100 -0.62 -5.91 10.98
CA LEU A 100 -1.65 -6.32 10.03
C LEU A 100 -2.20 -7.70 10.41
N THR A 101 -3.44 -8.01 10.00
CA THR A 101 -3.98 -9.37 10.17
C THR A 101 -3.18 -10.36 9.31
N LYS A 102 -3.20 -11.65 9.66
CA LYS A 102 -2.36 -12.68 9.01
C LYS A 102 -2.47 -12.69 7.47
N PRO A 103 -3.67 -12.62 6.85
CA PRO A 103 -3.79 -12.56 5.39
C PRO A 103 -3.10 -11.33 4.79
N HIS A 104 -3.37 -10.14 5.33
CA HIS A 104 -2.78 -8.90 4.83
C HIS A 104 -1.27 -8.82 5.09
N ALA A 105 -0.80 -9.31 6.23
CA ALA A 105 0.62 -9.36 6.57
C ALA A 105 1.41 -10.28 5.63
N GLN A 106 0.80 -11.39 5.17
CA GLN A 106 1.40 -12.29 4.19
C GLN A 106 1.40 -11.69 2.79
N HIS A 107 0.29 -11.09 2.37
CA HIS A 107 0.19 -10.41 1.09
C HIS A 107 1.20 -9.25 1.01
N TRP A 108 1.21 -8.38 2.03
CA TRP A 108 2.15 -7.27 2.17
C TRP A 108 3.59 -7.74 1.96
N ARG A 109 4.00 -8.84 2.61
CA ARG A 109 5.37 -9.37 2.49
C ARG A 109 5.68 -9.80 1.06
N ARG A 110 4.79 -10.58 0.45
CA ARG A 110 4.98 -11.05 -0.93
C ARG A 110 5.10 -9.87 -1.91
N SER A 111 4.25 -8.86 -1.76
CA SER A 111 4.28 -7.67 -2.61
C SER A 111 5.53 -6.84 -2.35
N TYR A 112 5.90 -6.61 -1.09
CA TYR A 112 7.07 -5.84 -0.71
C TYR A 112 8.38 -6.46 -1.21
N ASP A 113 8.54 -7.78 -1.03
CA ASP A 113 9.72 -8.52 -1.48
C ASP A 113 9.84 -8.43 -3.01
N ARG A 114 8.76 -8.70 -3.76
CA ARG A 114 8.71 -8.59 -5.23
C ARG A 114 9.04 -7.18 -5.72
N LEU A 115 8.44 -6.15 -5.12
CA LEU A 115 8.69 -4.76 -5.52
C LEU A 115 10.11 -4.30 -5.16
N SER A 116 10.71 -4.88 -4.12
CA SER A 116 12.08 -4.59 -3.71
C SER A 116 13.13 -5.14 -4.69
N GLU A 117 12.87 -6.28 -5.32
CA GLU A 117 13.70 -6.82 -6.40
C GLU A 117 13.77 -5.84 -7.59
N VAL A 118 12.65 -5.16 -7.90
CA VAL A 118 12.58 -4.14 -8.97
C VAL A 118 13.26 -2.85 -8.56
N ALA A 119 13.06 -2.41 -7.32
CA ALA A 119 13.57 -1.14 -6.82
C ALA A 119 15.08 -1.14 -6.53
N HIS A 120 15.73 -2.31 -6.48
CA HIS A 120 17.16 -2.44 -6.19
C HIS A 120 17.91 -3.19 -7.31
N PRO A 121 18.39 -2.47 -8.35
CA PRO A 121 19.12 -3.08 -9.47
C PRO A 121 20.36 -3.90 -9.05
N ARG A 122 21.03 -3.50 -7.96
CA ARG A 122 22.17 -4.24 -7.39
C ARG A 122 21.78 -5.53 -6.68
N LEU A 123 20.60 -5.57 -6.05
CA LEU A 123 20.07 -6.79 -5.44
C LEU A 123 19.70 -7.80 -6.52
N ARG A 124 19.11 -7.33 -7.63
CA ARG A 124 18.88 -8.15 -8.82
C ARG A 124 20.18 -8.75 -9.38
N GLY A 125 21.20 -7.92 -9.61
CA GLY A 125 22.51 -8.41 -10.07
C GLY A 125 23.16 -9.41 -9.10
N LEU A 126 22.92 -9.29 -7.79
CA LEU A 126 23.39 -10.25 -6.78
C LEU A 126 22.61 -11.58 -6.86
N LEU A 127 21.28 -11.54 -7.01
CA LEU A 127 20.43 -12.73 -7.09
C LEU A 127 20.64 -13.50 -8.40
N GLU A 128 20.89 -12.79 -9.50
CA GLU A 128 21.32 -13.37 -10.79
C GLU A 128 22.71 -14.03 -10.65
N ALA A 129 23.66 -13.36 -9.98
CA ALA A 129 24.99 -13.91 -9.73
C ALA A 129 25.00 -15.14 -8.78
N LEU A 130 23.98 -15.30 -7.95
CA LEU A 130 23.79 -16.45 -7.06
C LEU A 130 23.01 -17.60 -7.71
N GLU A 131 22.62 -17.50 -8.99
CA GLU A 131 21.73 -18.43 -9.71
C GLU A 131 20.35 -18.65 -9.01
N VAL A 132 20.01 -17.81 -8.04
CA VAL A 132 18.76 -17.91 -7.28
C VAL A 132 17.60 -17.31 -8.09
N ALA A 133 17.87 -16.30 -8.91
CA ALA A 133 16.90 -15.74 -9.84
C ALA A 133 16.91 -16.52 -11.18
N ARG A 134 16.37 -17.75 -11.20
CA ARG A 134 16.01 -18.45 -12.46
C ARG A 134 14.69 -17.97 -13.06
N HIS A 135 13.98 -17.11 -12.35
CA HIS A 135 12.74 -16.46 -12.75
C HIS A 135 12.83 -15.01 -12.30
N ASP A 136 12.86 -14.07 -13.24
CA ASP A 136 12.40 -12.72 -12.96
C ASP A 136 10.85 -12.76 -13.14
N PRO A 137 10.06 -12.61 -12.06
CA PRO A 137 8.59 -12.67 -12.12
C PRO A 137 7.98 -11.55 -12.98
N LEU A 138 8.80 -10.61 -13.45
CA LEU A 138 8.46 -9.49 -14.32
C LEU A 138 9.23 -9.54 -15.65
N GLU A 139 10.04 -10.56 -15.94
CA GLU A 139 10.70 -10.76 -17.25
C GLU A 139 9.81 -11.41 -18.29
N GLU A 140 8.60 -11.83 -17.93
CA GLU A 140 7.55 -12.08 -18.92
C GLU A 140 7.03 -10.74 -19.48
N GLY A 141 7.85 -10.16 -20.37
CA GLY A 141 7.50 -9.05 -21.26
C GLY A 141 7.74 -7.66 -20.67
N GLY A 142 8.82 -7.00 -21.12
CA GLY A 142 8.78 -5.54 -21.23
C GLY A 142 7.61 -5.14 -22.12
N GLY A 143 6.61 -4.47 -21.55
CA GLY A 143 5.35 -4.16 -22.25
C GLY A 143 4.14 -4.06 -21.30
N PRO A 144 2.91 -4.15 -21.85
CA PRO A 144 1.64 -3.99 -21.11
C PRO A 144 1.50 -4.89 -19.87
N ALA A 145 2.16 -6.05 -19.87
CA ALA A 145 2.10 -7.03 -18.78
C ALA A 145 2.71 -6.50 -17.46
N ARG A 146 3.82 -5.76 -17.52
CA ARG A 146 4.44 -5.10 -16.35
C ARG A 146 3.54 -4.02 -15.77
N GLY A 147 2.97 -3.17 -16.63
CA GLY A 147 1.99 -2.15 -16.21
C GLY A 147 0.77 -2.76 -15.52
N GLN A 148 0.25 -3.88 -16.05
CA GLN A 148 -0.86 -4.61 -15.44
C GLN A 148 -0.51 -5.23 -14.08
N ALA A 149 0.72 -5.72 -13.87
CA ALA A 149 1.16 -6.24 -12.59
C ALA A 149 1.21 -5.14 -11.52
N VAL A 150 1.85 -3.99 -11.83
CA VAL A 150 1.92 -2.85 -10.90
C VAL A 150 0.52 -2.30 -10.62
N ALA A 151 -0.34 -2.19 -11.64
CA ALA A 151 -1.74 -1.77 -11.47
C ALA A 151 -2.55 -2.70 -10.56
N ARG A 152 -2.36 -4.02 -10.66
CA ARG A 152 -3.01 -4.99 -9.76
C ARG A 152 -2.54 -4.83 -8.32
N GLU A 153 -1.25 -4.63 -8.11
CA GLU A 153 -0.70 -4.40 -6.75
C GLU A 153 -1.18 -3.08 -6.16
N MET A 154 -1.31 -2.02 -6.96
CA MET A 154 -1.95 -0.76 -6.53
C MET A 154 -3.39 -0.98 -6.07
N ALA A 155 -4.18 -1.71 -6.85
CA ALA A 155 -5.56 -2.02 -6.52
C ALA A 155 -5.67 -2.81 -5.20
N ARG A 156 -4.86 -3.85 -5.05
CA ARG A 156 -4.84 -4.71 -3.86
C ARG A 156 -4.38 -3.94 -2.62
N ALA A 157 -3.35 -3.10 -2.73
CA ALA A 157 -2.90 -2.25 -1.65
C ALA A 157 -3.99 -1.27 -1.22
N ALA A 158 -4.67 -0.62 -2.17
CA ALA A 158 -5.76 0.30 -1.87
C ALA A 158 -6.93 -0.37 -1.12
N LEU A 159 -7.36 -1.55 -1.59
CA LEU A 159 -8.40 -2.33 -0.92
C LEU A 159 -7.98 -2.79 0.46
N ALA A 160 -6.75 -3.30 0.60
CA ALA A 160 -6.25 -3.73 1.90
C ALA A 160 -6.13 -2.57 2.90
N MET A 161 -5.81 -1.35 2.45
CA MET A 161 -5.84 -0.15 3.30
C MET A 161 -7.27 0.14 3.78
N LEU A 162 -8.27 0.08 2.90
CA LEU A 162 -9.68 0.26 3.27
C LEU A 162 -10.15 -0.78 4.30
N ASP A 163 -9.61 -2.00 4.24
CA ASP A 163 -9.96 -3.10 5.15
C ASP A 163 -9.29 -2.99 6.53
N THR A 164 -8.06 -2.49 6.58
CA THR A 164 -7.19 -2.67 7.76
C THR A 164 -6.84 -1.40 8.49
N VAL A 165 -6.94 -0.24 7.85
CA VAL A 165 -6.75 1.05 8.51
C VAL A 165 -8.06 1.40 9.20
N PRO A 166 -8.11 1.46 10.55
CA PRO A 166 -9.41 1.55 11.24
C PRO A 166 -10.20 2.82 10.92
N LEU A 167 -9.52 3.96 10.70
CA LEU A 167 -10.17 5.19 10.25
C LEU A 167 -10.85 5.02 8.89
N LEU A 168 -10.19 4.40 7.92
CA LEU A 168 -10.76 4.19 6.59
C LEU A 168 -11.93 3.22 6.63
N ALA A 169 -11.78 2.11 7.35
CA ALA A 169 -12.85 1.14 7.54
C ALA A 169 -14.09 1.81 8.17
N GLN A 170 -13.90 2.64 9.20
CA GLN A 170 -14.98 3.39 9.81
C GLN A 170 -15.61 4.42 8.85
N ALA A 171 -14.80 5.12 8.05
CA ALA A 171 -15.29 6.08 7.06
C ALA A 171 -16.16 5.42 5.99
N VAL A 172 -15.76 4.23 5.52
CA VAL A 172 -16.54 3.43 4.56
C VAL A 172 -17.85 2.96 5.19
N GLU A 173 -17.81 2.44 6.42
CA GLU A 173 -19.02 2.00 7.13
C GLU A 173 -20.02 3.14 7.38
N ASN A 174 -19.52 4.35 7.63
CA ASN A 174 -20.35 5.53 7.86
C ASN A 174 -20.92 6.13 6.55
N GLN A 175 -20.51 5.65 5.38
CA GLN A 175 -20.95 6.15 4.08
C GLN A 175 -21.51 5.01 3.21
N PRO A 176 -22.84 4.80 3.20
CA PRO A 176 -23.46 3.69 2.49
C PRO A 176 -23.09 3.58 1.01
N GLU A 177 -22.85 4.71 0.34
CA GLU A 177 -22.44 4.74 -1.06
C GLU A 177 -21.01 4.22 -1.27
N LEU A 178 -20.07 4.60 -0.41
CA LEU A 178 -18.69 4.08 -0.45
C LEU A 178 -18.67 2.58 -0.18
N LYS A 179 -19.46 2.13 0.80
CA LYS A 179 -19.61 0.70 1.11
C LYS A 179 -20.15 -0.09 -0.08
N ARG A 180 -21.23 0.39 -0.72
CA ARG A 180 -21.81 -0.25 -1.91
C ARG A 180 -20.81 -0.35 -3.06
N ARG A 181 -20.07 0.72 -3.34
CA ARG A 181 -19.04 0.73 -4.40
C ARG A 181 -17.89 -0.24 -4.08
N LEU A 182 -17.44 -0.28 -2.82
CA LEU A 182 -16.41 -1.22 -2.38
C LEU A 182 -16.85 -2.68 -2.55
N ASP A 183 -18.08 -3.02 -2.12
CA ASP A 183 -18.61 -4.37 -2.24
C ASP A 183 -18.78 -4.79 -3.71
N SER A 184 -19.30 -3.90 -4.57
CA SER A 184 -19.39 -4.13 -6.02
C SER A 184 -18.02 -4.34 -6.68
N LEU A 185 -17.00 -3.60 -6.24
CA LEU A 185 -15.63 -3.77 -6.75
C LEU A 185 -15.05 -5.12 -6.30
N ARG A 186 -15.30 -5.55 -5.06
CA ARG A 186 -14.87 -6.86 -4.55
C ARG A 186 -15.51 -8.01 -5.32
N GLU A 187 -16.81 -7.93 -5.61
CA GLU A 187 -17.51 -8.95 -6.39
C GLU A 187 -16.93 -9.10 -7.79
N ARG A 188 -16.68 -7.98 -8.49
CA ARG A 188 -16.06 -8.00 -9.82
C ARG A 188 -14.63 -8.51 -9.80
N LEU A 189 -13.86 -8.21 -8.75
CA LEU A 189 -12.50 -8.74 -8.58
C LEU A 189 -12.51 -10.25 -8.38
N LYS A 190 -13.41 -10.75 -7.53
CA LYS A 190 -13.59 -12.18 -7.31
C LYS A 190 -13.97 -12.90 -8.62
N ALA A 191 -14.94 -12.36 -9.35
CA ALA A 191 -15.37 -12.91 -10.64
C ALA A 191 -14.32 -12.82 -11.76
N ALA A 192 -13.26 -12.02 -11.60
CA ALA A 192 -12.15 -11.92 -12.55
C ALA A 192 -10.96 -12.81 -12.17
N GLU A 193 -10.95 -13.39 -10.95
CA GLU A 193 -9.95 -14.36 -10.50
C GLU A 193 -10.43 -15.82 -10.68
N ASP A 194 -11.73 -16.04 -10.88
CA ASP A 194 -12.39 -17.32 -11.24
C ASP A 194 -12.48 -17.52 -12.78
#